data_AF-A0A928U4U8-F1
#
_entry.id   AF-A0A928U4U8-F1
#
_cell.length_a   1.000
_cell.length_b   1.000
_cell.length_c   1.000
_cell.angle_alpha   90.00
_cell.angle_beta   90.00
_cell.angle_gamma   90.00
#
_symmetry.space_group_name_H-M   'P 1'
#
loop_
_entity.id
_entity.type
_entity.pdbx_description
1 polymer ?
#
loop_
_entity_poly.entity_id
_entity_poly.type
_entity_poly.pdbx_seq_one_letter_code
_entity_poly.pdbx_strand_id
1 'polypeptide(L)' 'MWGKGQKLGYKLAQYARLGIAYYIVYDPNRLPGNKTLHVYTWKDARYQESKKLWLPAIGLGVMLWTENYRGMETP' A
#
# COMPACT_ATOMS: atom_id res chain seq x y z
N MET A 1 -9.65 16.44 15.18
CA MET A 1 -9.53 15.03 14.74
C MET A 1 -9.27 15.02 13.24
N TRP A 2 -8.18 14.42 12.74
CA TRP A 2 -7.91 14.34 11.29
C TRP A 2 -8.61 13.12 10.66
N GLY A 3 -9.16 13.29 9.47
CA GLY A 3 -9.74 12.19 8.68
C GLY A 3 -8.66 11.24 8.13
N LYS A 4 -9.00 9.96 7.90
CA LYS A 4 -8.06 8.91 7.43
C LYS A 4 -7.28 9.30 6.16
N GLY A 5 -7.90 10.05 5.24
CA GLY A 5 -7.25 10.53 4.01
C GLY A 5 -6.11 11.53 4.26
N GLN A 6 -6.27 12.46 5.21
CA GLN A 6 -5.21 13.40 5.61
C GLN A 6 -4.05 12.67 6.30
N LYS A 7 -4.35 11.60 7.06
CA LYS A 7 -3.32 10.76 7.69
C LYS A 7 -2.48 9.99 6.66
N LEU A 8 -3.08 9.52 5.57
CA LEU A 8 -2.37 8.83 4.49
C LEU A 8 -1.45 9.80 3.73
N GLY A 9 -1.96 10.98 3.35
CA GLY A 9 -1.17 12.01 2.67
C GLY A 9 0.04 12.46 3.50
N TYR A 10 -0.13 12.64 4.81
CA TYR A 10 0.98 12.97 5.71
C TYR A 10 2.06 11.88 5.74
N LYS A 11 1.67 10.60 5.84
CA LYS A 11 2.62 9.48 5.83
C LYS A 11 3.40 9.39 4.52
N LEU A 12 2.73 9.58 3.38
CA LEU A 12 3.37 9.58 2.06
C LEU A 12 4.45 10.68 1.96
N ALA A 13 4.16 11.90 2.44
CA ALA A 13 5.14 12.99 2.44
C ALA A 13 6.36 12.70 3.33
N GLN A 14 6.18 12.03 4.47
CA GLN A 14 7.28 11.64 5.36
C GLN A 14 8.13 10.51 4.74
N TYR A 15 7.50 9.48 4.18
CA TYR A 15 8.22 8.38 3.54
C TYR A 15 8.96 8.81 2.27
N ALA A 16 8.47 9.83 1.58
CA ALA A 16 9.20 10.48 0.49
C ALA A 16 10.53 11.08 0.97
N ARG A 17 10.52 11.80 2.10
CA ARG A 17 11.73 12.39 2.69
C ARG A 17 12.75 11.35 3.14
N LEU A 18 12.27 10.16 3.54
CA LEU A 18 13.12 9.04 3.95
C LEU A 18 13.64 8.19 2.78
N GLY A 19 13.30 8.53 1.52
CA GLY A 19 13.76 7.78 0.35
C GLY A 19 13.15 6.39 0.21
N ILE A 20 11.98 6.14 0.79
CA ILE A 20 11.31 4.85 0.69
C ILE A 20 10.83 4.62 -0.75
N ALA A 21 11.39 3.61 -1.42
CA ALA A 21 11.09 3.33 -2.82
C ALA A 21 9.67 2.76 -3.02
N TYR A 22 9.19 1.97 -2.06
CA TYR A 22 7.91 1.26 -2.12
C TYR A 22 7.12 1.43 -0.83
N TYR A 23 5.85 1.82 -0.95
CA TYR A 23 4.92 1.92 0.18
C TYR A 23 3.66 1.10 -0.11
N ILE A 24 3.42 0.08 0.70
CA ILE A 24 2.32 -0.87 0.51
C ILE A 24 1.27 -0.62 1.60
N VAL A 25 0.02 -0.46 1.19
CA VAL A 25 -1.12 -0.26 2.10
C VAL A 25 -2.11 -1.38 1.92
N TYR A 26 -2.34 -2.14 2.99
CA TYR A 26 -3.47 -3.05 3.12
C TYR A 26 -4.66 -2.27 3.68
N ASP A 27 -5.74 -2.16 2.91
CA ASP A 27 -7.01 -1.57 3.35
C ASP A 27 -8.15 -2.60 3.22
N PRO A 28 -8.49 -3.32 4.31
CA PRO A 28 -9.57 -4.30 4.28
C PRO A 28 -10.95 -3.65 4.04
N ASN A 29 -11.10 -2.34 4.30
CA ASN A 29 -12.38 -1.65 4.16
C ASN A 29 -12.60 -1.09 2.74
N ARG A 30 -11.59 -1.15 1.85
CA ARG A 30 -11.68 -0.71 0.44
C ARG A 30 -12.09 0.77 0.24
N LEU A 31 -11.57 1.68 1.05
CA LEU A 31 -12.00 3.09 1.08
C LEU A 31 -10.91 4.08 0.64
N PRO A 32 -11.14 4.94 -0.38
CA PRO A 32 -12.17 4.91 -1.42
C PRO A 32 -11.61 4.29 -2.71
N GLY A 33 -12.11 3.10 -3.04
CA GLY A 33 -11.70 2.37 -4.23
C GLY A 33 -11.66 0.90 -3.88
N ASN A 34 -12.34 0.08 -4.67
CA ASN A 34 -12.65 -1.33 -4.41
C ASN A 34 -11.42 -2.27 -4.41
N LYS A 35 -10.28 -1.82 -3.88
CA LYS A 35 -8.97 -2.47 -3.90
C LYS A 35 -8.48 -2.61 -2.47
N THR A 36 -8.09 -3.83 -2.10
CA THR A 36 -7.65 -4.15 -0.74
C THR A 36 -6.14 -3.96 -0.54
N LEU A 37 -5.38 -3.90 -1.62
CA LEU A 37 -3.93 -3.74 -1.59
C LEU A 37 -3.50 -2.61 -2.53
N HIS A 38 -2.88 -1.57 -1.98
CA HIS A 38 -2.32 -0.47 -2.74
C HIS A 38 -0.79 -0.56 -2.69
N VAL A 39 -0.15 -0.42 -3.84
CA VAL A 39 1.31 -0.36 -3.95
C VAL A 39 1.65 1.00 -4.52
N TYR A 40 2.39 1.80 -3.77
CA TYR A 40 2.90 3.08 -4.21
C TYR A 40 4.39 2.97 -4.47
N THR A 41 4.85 3.48 -5.62
CA THR A 41 6.27 3.55 -5.97
C THR A 41 6.70 5.00 -6.01
N TRP A 42 7.85 5.33 -5.43
CA TRP A 42 8.46 6.64 -5.57
C TRP A 42 9.04 6.80 -6.97
N LYS A 43 8.45 7.68 -7.78
CA LYS A 43 8.87 7.97 -9.16
C LYS A 43 8.54 9.41 -9.53
N ASP A 44 9.48 10.10 -10.18
CA ASP A 44 9.30 11.50 -10.63
C ASP A 44 8.96 12.44 -9.46
N ALA A 45 9.69 12.31 -8.34
CA ALA A 45 9.51 13.10 -7.11
C ALA A 45 8.13 12.98 -6.44
N ARG A 46 7.37 11.91 -6.71
CA ARG A 46 6.09 11.63 -6.06
C ARG A 46 5.81 10.14 -5.95
N TYR A 47 4.88 9.77 -5.06
CA TYR A 47 4.32 8.42 -5.05
C TYR A 47 3.30 8.26 -6.18
N GLN A 48 3.47 7.21 -6.97
CA GLN A 48 2.54 6.79 -8.00
C GLN A 48 1.97 5.43 -7.63
N GLU A 49 0.65 5.27 -7.67
CA GLU A 49 0.03 3.95 -7.43
C GLU A 49 0.36 3.01 -8.61
N SER A 50 0.99 1.89 -8.31
CA SER A 50 1.25 0.81 -9.25
C SER A 50 0.05 -0.14 -9.32
N LYS A 51 -0.35 -0.46 -10.55
CA LYS A 51 -1.28 -1.58 -10.82
C LYS A 51 -0.58 -2.94 -10.73
N LYS A 52 0.75 -2.96 -10.84
CA LYS A 52 1.56 -4.18 -10.74
C LYS A 52 1.96 -4.43 -9.30
N LEU A 53 1.91 -5.69 -8.87
CA LEU A 53 2.40 -6.11 -7.56
C LEU A 53 3.87 -6.57 -7.60
N TRP A 54 4.63 -6.09 -8.58
CA TRP A 54 6.05 -6.40 -8.75
C TRP A 54 6.92 -5.21 -8.34
N LEU A 55 7.95 -5.48 -7.53
CA LEU A 55 8.89 -4.51 -6.95
C LEU A 55 10.27 -4.73 -7.58
N PRO A 56 10.54 -4.16 -8.78
CA PRO A 56 11.70 -4.52 -9.58
C PRO A 56 13.04 -4.20 -8.91
N ALA A 57 13.13 -3.15 -8.09
CA ALA A 57 14.39 -2.76 -7.45
C ALA A 57 14.86 -3.78 -6.38
N ILE A 58 13.97 -4.67 -5.93
CA ILE A 58 14.30 -5.72 -4.97
C ILE A 58 13.97 -7.13 -5.48
N GLY A 59 13.50 -7.26 -6.72
CA GLY A 59 13.19 -8.56 -7.34
C GLY A 59 12.08 -9.35 -6.65
N LEU A 60 11.10 -8.68 -6.02
CA LEU A 60 10.02 -9.35 -5.28
C LEU A 60 8.63 -9.01 -5.81
N GLY A 61 7.74 -10.00 -5.71
CA GLY A 61 6.30 -9.84 -5.88
C GLY A 61 5.60 -9.71 -4.53
N VAL A 62 4.47 -9.00 -4.51
CA VAL A 62 3.58 -8.89 -3.36
C VAL A 62 2.23 -9.50 -3.76
N MET A 63 1.56 -10.15 -2.82
CA MET A 63 0.19 -10.61 -3.02
C MET A 63 -0.55 -10.58 -1.69
N LEU A 64 -1.87 -10.55 -1.76
CA LEU A 64 -2.67 -10.88 -0.58
C LEU A 64 -2.59 -12.39 -0.39
N TRP A 65 -2.13 -12.80 0.79
CA TRP A 65 -2.18 -14.19 1.18
C TRP A 65 -3.60 -14.52 1.65
N THR A 66 -4.26 -15.46 0.98
CA THR A 66 -5.59 -15.96 1.35
C THR A 66 -5.44 -17.36 1.94
N GLU A 67 -5.19 -17.45 3.24
CA GLU A 67 -5.33 -18.71 3.97
C GLU A 67 -6.03 -18.48 5.31
N ASN A 68 -6.67 -19.53 5.80
CA ASN A 68 -7.31 -19.59 7.11
C ASN A 68 -6.27 -19.41 8.21
N TYR A 69 -6.15 -18.20 8.74
CA TYR A 69 -5.47 -18.01 10.01
C TYR A 69 -6.26 -18.78 11.08
N ARG A 70 -5.73 -19.92 11.51
CA ARG A 70 -6.29 -20.74 12.62
C ARG A 70 -7.69 -21.34 12.39
N GLY A 71 -8.07 -21.59 11.13
CA GLY A 71 -9.41 -22.13 10.81
C GLY A 71 -10.54 -21.12 10.97
N MET A 72 -10.22 -19.83 11.11
CA MET A 72 -11.19 -18.75 11.00
C MET A 72 -11.08 -18.14 9.61
N GLU A 73 -12.15 -18.25 8.83
CA GLU A 73 -12.34 -17.46 7.63
C GLU A 73 -12.37 -15.98 8.05
N THR A 74 -11.46 -15.17 7.52
CA THR A 74 -11.54 -13.72 7.69
C THR A 74 -12.58 -13.17 6.69
N PRO A 75 -13.55 -12.34 7.13
CA PRO A 75 -14.65 -11.82 6.31
C PRO A 75 -14.22 -11.02 5.07
#